data_AF-A0A2N6TLZ9-F1
#
_entry.id   AF-A0A2N6TLZ9-F1
#
_cell.length_a   1.000
_cell.length_b   1.000
_cell.length_c   1.000
_cell.angle_alpha   90.00
_cell.angle_beta   90.00
_cell.angle_gamma   90.00
#
_symmetry.space_group_name_H-M   'P 1'
#
loop_
_entity.id
_entity.type
_entity.pdbx_description
1 polymer ?
#
loop_
_entity_poly.entity_id
_entity_poly.type
_entity_poly.pdbx_seq_one_letter_code
_entity_poly.pdbx_strand_id
1 'polypeptide(L)'
;MNKNCKVLIPMMMDIHFDLIAGVLKNEGYDVEVLKTDHKGIIEEGLKSVHNDMCYPALLVIGQFIDALKSGKYDTNNVALLLTQTGGGCRASNYIHLLRRALEINNFHQVKVWSLNFEGLDKKNEFSLSFSGYFNLFYSILYGDLLMSIYHQSVAYEKNSGDSKKTLTYWKDKLISEIGKKIFKKLKDNYKKIIESFSAIPKNFDKKKIRVGIVGEIYMKYSPLGNNHLTDYLEKEGAEAVNTGLLDFLLFNLYDTIFDRKIYGRVGIKYFFIKYLVKYIEKKQKEMIEVMKQYKSFIAPSPFSHVLKMTKGYLGHGVKMGEGWLLTAEMLEFIRMGVKNIVCAQPFGCLPNHIIAKGMIRKIKDNHPEANIVAVDYDPGASSVNQENRIRLMLENARMMANQG
;
A
#
# COMPACT_ATOMS: atom_id res chain seq x y z
N MET A 1 24.97 -11.71 6.03
CA MET A 1 23.77 -12.14 6.80
C MET A 1 23.68 -13.66 6.74
N ASN A 2 23.47 -14.34 7.88
CA ASN A 2 23.23 -15.78 7.87
C ASN A 2 21.82 -16.04 7.31
N LYS A 3 21.72 -16.71 6.16
CA LYS A 3 20.45 -17.02 5.49
C LYS A 3 19.75 -18.26 6.04
N ASN A 4 20.39 -19.00 6.94
CA ASN A 4 19.88 -20.25 7.51
C ASN A 4 18.90 -20.02 8.66
N CYS A 5 17.99 -19.05 8.53
CA CYS A 5 16.93 -18.80 9.50
C CYS A 5 15.62 -18.46 8.78
N LYS A 6 14.48 -18.75 9.43
CA LYS A 6 13.17 -18.33 8.95
C LYS A 6 13.07 -16.81 9.01
N VAL A 7 12.52 -16.18 7.99
CA VAL A 7 12.29 -14.72 7.94
C VAL A 7 10.80 -14.45 7.92
N LEU A 8 10.31 -13.74 8.92
CA LEU A 8 8.90 -13.34 9.03
C LEU A 8 8.73 -11.90 8.54
N ILE A 9 7.69 -11.66 7.75
CA ILE A 9 7.31 -10.35 7.22
C ILE A 9 5.84 -10.08 7.58
N PRO A 10 5.48 -8.92 8.11
CA PRO A 10 4.10 -8.61 8.44
C PRO A 10 3.33 -8.30 7.15
N MET A 11 2.12 -8.83 6.99
CA MET A 11 1.31 -8.55 5.80
C MET A 11 0.84 -7.09 5.80
N MET A 12 1.07 -6.39 4.69
CA MET A 12 0.49 -5.07 4.43
C MET A 12 -0.38 -5.07 3.16
N MET A 13 -0.03 -5.84 2.14
CA MET A 13 -0.68 -5.78 0.83
C MET A 13 -0.53 -7.14 0.13
N ASP A 14 -1.62 -7.91 0.04
CA ASP A 14 -1.59 -9.34 -0.29
C ASP A 14 -0.84 -9.65 -1.60
N ILE A 15 -1.21 -8.98 -2.69
CA ILE A 15 -0.63 -9.22 -4.01
C ILE A 15 0.88 -8.90 -4.01
N HIS A 16 1.25 -7.71 -3.54
CA HIS A 16 2.64 -7.27 -3.58
C HIS A 16 3.51 -8.06 -2.63
N PHE A 17 3.05 -8.36 -1.41
CA PHE A 17 3.87 -9.05 -0.43
C PHE A 17 4.10 -10.52 -0.80
N ASP A 18 3.16 -11.17 -1.47
CA ASP A 18 3.40 -12.49 -2.05
C ASP A 18 4.47 -12.45 -3.16
N LEU A 19 4.43 -11.44 -4.04
CA LEU A 19 5.46 -11.25 -5.06
C LEU A 19 6.82 -10.88 -4.46
N ILE A 20 6.85 -10.03 -3.42
CA ILE A 20 8.05 -9.65 -2.67
C ILE A 20 8.64 -10.88 -1.99
N ALA A 21 7.84 -11.68 -1.30
CA ALA A 21 8.28 -12.92 -0.68
C ALA A 21 8.84 -13.91 -1.73
N GLY A 22 8.23 -13.98 -2.92
CA GLY A 22 8.78 -14.72 -4.06
C GLY A 22 10.18 -14.24 -4.47
N VAL A 23 10.42 -12.92 -4.50
CA VAL A 23 11.75 -12.35 -4.79
C VAL A 23 12.75 -12.74 -3.72
N LEU A 24 12.38 -12.64 -2.45
CA LEU A 24 13.27 -13.00 -1.33
C LEU A 24 13.59 -14.49 -1.33
N LYS A 25 12.63 -15.35 -1.63
CA LYS A 25 12.84 -16.80 -1.81
C LYS A 25 13.80 -17.09 -2.97
N ASN A 26 13.65 -16.40 -4.10
CA ASN A 26 14.57 -16.51 -5.23
C ASN A 26 16.00 -16.04 -4.88
N GLU A 27 16.15 -15.12 -3.91
CA GLU A 27 17.45 -14.68 -3.39
C GLU A 27 18.02 -15.62 -2.30
N GLY A 28 17.33 -16.73 -2.01
CA GLY A 28 17.77 -17.79 -1.10
C GLY A 28 17.38 -17.56 0.37
N TYR A 29 16.39 -16.74 0.66
CA TYR A 29 15.84 -16.57 2.02
C TYR A 29 14.62 -17.48 2.23
N ASP A 30 14.52 -18.15 3.37
CA ASP A 30 13.27 -18.84 3.77
C ASP A 30 12.31 -17.82 4.38
N VAL A 31 11.36 -17.34 3.57
CA VAL A 31 10.45 -16.25 3.94
C VAL A 31 9.01 -16.72 4.10
N GLU A 32 8.35 -16.18 5.12
CA GLU A 32 6.91 -16.29 5.33
C GLU A 32 6.29 -14.93 5.61
N VAL A 33 5.19 -14.64 4.91
CA VAL A 33 4.38 -13.45 5.16
C VAL A 33 3.29 -13.81 6.15
N LEU A 34 3.23 -13.10 7.27
CA LEU A 34 2.25 -13.30 8.33
C LEU A 34 0.89 -12.78 7.87
N LYS A 35 -0.02 -13.69 7.51
CA LYS A 35 -1.38 -13.37 7.06
C LYS A 35 -2.43 -13.42 8.18
N THR A 36 -2.01 -13.52 9.43
CA THR A 36 -2.90 -13.54 10.58
C THR A 36 -3.54 -12.17 10.81
N ASP A 37 -4.84 -12.14 11.10
CA ASP A 37 -5.63 -10.91 11.25
C ASP A 37 -6.60 -10.95 12.44
N HIS A 38 -6.43 -11.90 13.38
CA HIS A 38 -7.29 -12.04 14.55
C HIS A 38 -7.05 -10.96 15.61
N LYS A 39 -8.08 -10.71 16.44
CA LYS A 39 -8.07 -9.66 17.50
C LYS A 39 -6.92 -9.80 18.50
N GLY A 40 -6.44 -11.02 18.75
CA GLY A 40 -5.30 -11.26 19.65
C GLY A 40 -4.03 -10.49 19.24
N ILE A 41 -3.86 -10.20 17.94
CA ILE A 41 -2.76 -9.36 17.45
C ILE A 41 -2.82 -7.95 18.02
N ILE A 42 -4.02 -7.36 18.11
CA ILE A 42 -4.23 -6.01 18.67
C ILE A 42 -3.85 -6.02 20.15
N GLU A 43 -4.28 -7.05 20.89
CA GLU A 43 -3.96 -7.22 22.30
C GLU A 43 -2.44 -7.37 22.54
N GLU A 44 -1.77 -8.18 21.72
CA GLU A 44 -0.31 -8.34 21.81
C GLU A 44 0.43 -7.03 21.47
N GLY A 45 -0.07 -6.26 20.50
CA GLY A 45 0.41 -4.91 20.20
C GLY A 45 0.30 -3.97 21.41
N LEU A 46 -0.88 -3.90 22.03
CA LEU A 46 -1.15 -3.07 23.22
C LEU A 46 -0.28 -3.46 24.43
N LYS A 47 0.01 -4.75 24.63
CA LYS A 47 0.88 -5.22 25.72
C LYS A 47 2.36 -4.90 25.46
N SER A 48 2.77 -4.81 24.19
CA SER A 48 4.19 -4.82 23.80
C SER A 48 4.72 -3.45 23.37
N VAL A 49 3.83 -2.49 23.09
CA VAL A 49 4.16 -1.18 22.54
C VAL A 49 3.45 -0.09 23.34
N HIS A 50 4.10 1.06 23.50
CA HIS A 50 3.52 2.18 24.24
C HIS A 50 2.20 2.67 23.60
N ASN A 51 1.19 2.96 24.42
CA ASN A 51 -0.16 3.34 23.97
C ASN A 51 -0.21 4.61 23.10
N ASP A 52 0.75 5.52 23.26
CA ASP A 52 0.84 6.73 22.43
C ASP A 52 1.35 6.46 21.01
N MET A 53 1.74 5.23 20.67
CA MET A 53 2.20 4.89 19.33
C MET A 53 1.05 4.84 18.32
N CYS A 54 1.37 5.06 17.04
CA CYS A 54 0.37 5.01 15.99
C CYS A 54 -0.13 3.58 15.78
N TYR A 55 -1.42 3.44 15.44
CA TYR A 55 -2.08 2.14 15.34
C TYR A 55 -1.36 1.12 14.43
N PRO A 56 -0.79 1.49 13.26
CA PRO A 56 -0.01 0.54 12.45
C PRO A 56 1.22 -0.03 13.16
N ALA A 57 1.86 0.74 14.05
CA ALA A 57 2.98 0.24 14.85
C ALA A 57 2.53 -0.88 15.79
N LEU A 58 1.37 -0.68 16.43
CA LEU A 58 0.75 -1.67 17.32
C LEU A 58 0.44 -2.95 16.55
N LEU A 59 -0.17 -2.85 15.38
CA LEU A 59 -0.56 -4.00 14.56
C LEU A 59 0.65 -4.78 14.03
N VAL A 60 1.62 -4.08 13.45
CA VAL A 60 2.83 -4.71 12.88
C VAL A 60 3.63 -5.42 13.96
N ILE A 61 3.88 -4.75 15.09
CA ILE A 61 4.65 -5.35 16.20
C ILE A 61 3.84 -6.45 16.87
N GLY A 62 2.54 -6.24 17.09
CA GLY A 62 1.62 -7.24 17.63
C GLY A 62 1.62 -8.52 16.79
N GLN A 63 1.61 -8.39 15.45
CA GLN A 63 1.59 -9.54 14.54
C GLN A 63 2.89 -10.37 14.66
N PHE A 64 4.03 -9.70 14.85
CA PHE A 64 5.29 -10.39 15.12
C PHE A 64 5.30 -11.10 16.48
N ILE A 65 4.86 -10.42 17.55
CA ILE A 65 4.87 -11.00 18.89
C ILE A 65 3.89 -12.18 18.98
N ASP A 66 2.69 -12.05 18.40
CA ASP A 66 1.71 -13.13 18.27
C ASP A 66 2.30 -14.34 17.53
N ALA A 67 2.96 -14.11 16.39
CA ALA A 67 3.63 -15.16 15.64
C ALA A 67 4.70 -15.87 16.46
N LEU A 68 5.55 -15.14 17.18
CA LEU A 68 6.59 -15.74 18.04
C LEU A 68 6.00 -16.53 19.23
N LYS A 69 4.90 -16.05 19.81
CA LYS A 69 4.19 -16.73 20.92
C LYS A 69 3.37 -17.95 20.46
N SER A 70 3.09 -18.09 19.17
CA SER A 70 2.30 -19.20 18.63
C SER A 70 2.95 -20.58 18.80
N GLY A 71 4.25 -20.65 19.10
CA GLY A 71 5.02 -21.89 19.21
C GLY A 71 5.37 -22.53 17.85
N LYS A 72 4.98 -21.93 16.73
CA LYS A 72 5.23 -22.46 15.37
C LYS A 72 6.68 -22.29 14.89
N TYR A 73 7.43 -21.36 15.49
CA TYR A 73 8.76 -20.99 15.02
C TYR A 73 9.82 -21.25 16.09
N ASP A 74 11.01 -21.71 15.66
CA ASP A 74 12.19 -21.73 16.51
C ASP A 74 12.70 -20.29 16.71
N THR A 75 12.51 -19.77 17.91
CA THR A 75 12.86 -18.38 18.26
C THR A 75 14.38 -18.13 18.25
N ASN A 76 15.20 -19.18 18.35
CA ASN A 76 16.66 -19.06 18.20
C ASN A 76 17.08 -18.99 16.72
N ASN A 77 16.19 -19.40 15.81
CA ASN A 77 16.46 -19.46 14.39
C ASN A 77 15.41 -18.74 13.52
N VAL A 78 14.96 -17.57 13.99
CA VAL A 78 14.04 -16.69 13.27
C VAL A 78 14.57 -15.25 13.21
N ALA A 79 14.27 -14.58 12.11
CA ALA A 79 14.50 -13.16 11.90
C ALA A 79 13.19 -12.47 11.52
N LEU A 80 13.00 -11.25 12.01
CA LEU A 80 11.88 -10.38 11.65
C LEU A 80 12.39 -9.34 10.66
N LEU A 81 11.76 -9.27 9.49
CA LEU A 81 12.10 -8.29 8.46
C LEU A 81 11.02 -7.22 8.40
N LEU A 82 11.44 -5.97 8.59
CA LEU A 82 10.56 -4.82 8.53
C LEU A 82 11.17 -3.72 7.65
N THR A 83 10.31 -3.05 6.87
CA THR A 83 10.72 -1.88 6.08
C THR A 83 10.87 -0.66 6.97
N GLN A 84 11.85 0.18 6.66
CA GLN A 84 12.04 1.46 7.33
C GLN A 84 12.17 2.54 6.26
N THR A 85 11.08 3.26 6.05
CA THR A 85 10.94 4.30 5.02
C THR A 85 11.78 5.54 5.31
N GLY A 86 12.06 5.80 6.59
CA GLY A 86 12.74 6.99 7.03
C GLY A 86 11.84 8.22 7.08
N GLY A 87 12.44 9.40 7.13
CA GLY A 87 11.73 10.67 7.29
C GLY A 87 11.24 10.94 8.73
N GLY A 88 10.34 11.93 8.87
CA GLY A 88 9.92 12.47 10.17
C GLY A 88 8.67 11.85 10.79
N CYS A 89 8.15 10.74 10.24
CA CYS A 89 7.03 10.03 10.86
C CYS A 89 7.52 8.96 11.85
N ARG A 90 6.60 8.39 12.63
CA ARG A 90 6.90 7.35 13.63
C ARG A 90 7.43 6.05 13.02
N ALA A 91 7.16 5.79 11.73
CA ALA A 91 7.64 4.58 11.02
C ALA A 91 9.16 4.43 11.10
N SER A 92 9.91 5.55 11.08
CA SER A 92 11.36 5.57 11.26
C SER A 92 11.84 4.91 12.56
N ASN A 93 10.98 4.84 13.58
CA ASN A 93 11.29 4.26 14.89
C ASN A 93 10.75 2.84 15.10
N TYR A 94 10.03 2.26 14.13
CA TYR A 94 9.37 0.96 14.32
C TYR A 94 10.37 -0.16 14.64
N ILE A 95 11.57 -0.13 14.05
CA ILE A 95 12.63 -1.11 14.34
C ILE A 95 13.07 -1.04 15.82
N HIS A 96 13.22 0.16 16.37
CA HIS A 96 13.60 0.33 17.78
C HIS A 96 12.47 -0.12 18.72
N LEU A 97 11.22 0.20 18.37
CA LEU A 97 10.04 -0.25 19.11
C LEU A 97 9.89 -1.76 19.07
N LEU A 98 10.12 -2.39 17.92
CA LEU A 98 10.10 -3.84 17.77
C LEU A 98 11.16 -4.51 18.65
N ARG A 99 12.40 -3.99 18.66
CA ARG A 99 13.45 -4.51 19.55
C ARG A 99 13.05 -4.41 21.02
N ARG A 100 12.48 -3.27 21.43
CA ARG A 100 11.97 -3.10 22.80
C ARG A 100 10.83 -4.08 23.12
N ALA A 101 9.90 -4.28 22.18
CA ALA A 101 8.81 -5.24 22.32
C ALA A 101 9.33 -6.68 22.46
N LEU A 102 10.36 -7.05 21.69
CA LEU A 102 11.02 -8.36 21.84
C LEU A 102 11.66 -8.51 23.21
N GLU A 103 12.29 -7.46 23.75
CA GLU A 103 12.84 -7.51 25.11
C GLU A 103 11.78 -7.74 26.18
N ILE A 104 10.67 -7.01 26.11
CA ILE A 104 9.57 -7.14 27.09
C ILE A 104 8.96 -8.55 27.05
N ASN A 105 8.98 -9.20 25.89
CA ASN A 105 8.39 -10.52 25.68
C ASN A 105 9.40 -11.69 25.76
N ASN A 106 10.61 -11.46 26.26
CA ASN A 106 11.67 -12.48 26.40
C ASN A 106 12.13 -13.11 25.07
N PHE A 107 12.12 -12.34 23.98
CA PHE A 107 12.60 -12.73 22.64
C PHE A 107 13.86 -11.98 22.21
N HIS A 108 14.75 -11.64 23.15
CA HIS A 108 15.98 -10.85 22.91
C HIS A 108 16.91 -11.44 21.83
N GLN A 109 16.87 -12.77 21.67
CA GLN A 109 17.66 -13.53 20.70
C GLN A 109 17.18 -13.38 19.25
N VAL A 110 15.93 -12.97 19.04
CA VAL A 110 15.32 -12.86 17.72
C VAL A 110 15.96 -11.72 16.94
N LYS A 111 16.42 -12.01 15.73
CA LYS A 111 17.07 -11.01 14.87
C LYS A 111 16.03 -10.07 14.28
N VAL A 112 16.35 -8.77 14.23
CA VAL A 112 15.51 -7.77 13.56
C VAL A 112 16.31 -7.16 12.42
N TRP A 113 15.85 -7.38 11.19
CA TRP A 113 16.44 -6.84 9.96
C TRP A 113 15.62 -5.68 9.44
N SER A 114 16.33 -4.64 9.02
CA SER A 114 15.73 -3.42 8.47
C SER A 114 15.96 -3.36 6.97
N LEU A 115 14.89 -3.42 6.18
CA LEU A 115 14.95 -3.05 4.77
C LEU A 115 14.80 -1.53 4.66
N ASN A 116 15.92 -0.83 4.51
CA ASN A 116 15.97 0.63 4.48
C ASN A 116 16.93 1.15 3.41
N PHE A 117 16.61 2.31 2.85
CA PHE A 117 17.40 2.94 1.79
C PHE A 117 18.11 4.24 2.25
N GLU A 118 17.94 4.59 3.53
CA GLU A 118 18.52 5.80 4.15
C GLU A 118 19.73 5.50 5.06
N GLY A 119 20.03 4.22 5.32
CA GLY A 119 21.14 3.80 6.18
C GLY A 119 20.87 4.05 7.67
N LEU A 120 19.61 3.93 8.11
CA LEU A 120 19.16 4.22 9.47
C LEU A 120 19.56 3.12 10.47
N ASP A 121 19.79 1.89 10.00
CA ASP A 121 20.19 0.75 10.83
C ASP A 121 21.29 -0.09 10.15
N LYS A 122 22.43 0.54 9.89
CA LYS A 122 23.54 -0.03 9.10
C LYS A 122 24.03 -1.40 9.58
N LYS A 123 23.93 -1.69 10.89
CA LYS A 123 24.39 -2.95 11.47
C LYS A 123 23.46 -4.12 11.13
N ASN A 124 22.18 -3.85 10.88
CA ASN A 124 21.14 -4.86 10.65
C ASN A 124 20.42 -4.65 9.31
N GLU A 125 21.09 -3.98 8.38
CA GLU A 125 20.53 -3.67 7.07
C GLU A 125 20.32 -4.93 6.25
N PHE A 126 19.11 -5.12 5.78
CA PHE A 126 18.76 -6.21 4.89
C PHE A 126 19.22 -5.89 3.47
N SER A 127 20.07 -6.74 2.91
CA SER A 127 20.61 -6.54 1.57
C SER A 127 20.10 -7.55 0.55
N LEU A 128 19.81 -7.06 -0.65
CA LEU A 128 19.53 -7.87 -1.84
C LEU A 128 20.67 -7.78 -2.85
N SER A 129 20.76 -8.78 -3.73
CA SER A 129 21.60 -8.67 -4.92
C SER A 129 21.08 -7.55 -5.83
N PHE A 130 21.94 -7.03 -6.72
CA PHE A 130 21.51 -6.06 -7.73
C PHE A 130 20.32 -6.59 -8.56
N SER A 131 20.36 -7.86 -8.96
CA SER A 131 19.24 -8.52 -9.67
C SER A 131 17.98 -8.61 -8.80
N GLY A 132 18.13 -8.88 -7.50
CA GLY A 132 17.04 -8.90 -6.52
C GLY A 132 16.30 -7.57 -6.46
N TYR A 133 16.99 -6.43 -6.45
CA TYR A 133 16.35 -5.10 -6.48
C TYR A 133 15.56 -4.85 -7.77
N PHE A 134 16.05 -5.29 -8.93
CA PHE A 134 15.27 -5.19 -10.18
C PHE A 134 14.05 -6.09 -10.17
N ASN A 135 14.18 -7.31 -9.65
CA ASN A 135 13.04 -8.22 -9.52
C ASN A 135 11.99 -7.65 -8.56
N LEU A 136 12.42 -7.04 -7.44
CA LEU A 136 11.54 -6.34 -6.50
C LEU A 136 10.78 -5.20 -7.17
N PHE A 137 11.49 -4.38 -7.96
CA PHE A 137 10.89 -3.29 -8.72
C PHE A 137 9.84 -3.79 -9.74
N TYR A 138 10.12 -4.87 -10.46
CA TYR A 138 9.14 -5.49 -11.37
C TYR A 138 7.96 -6.10 -10.63
N SER A 139 8.17 -6.72 -9.46
CA SER A 139 7.10 -7.21 -8.60
C SER A 139 6.14 -6.10 -8.17
N ILE A 140 6.65 -4.90 -7.85
CA ILE A 140 5.81 -3.74 -7.51
C ILE A 140 4.95 -3.33 -8.72
N LEU A 141 5.53 -3.26 -9.92
CA LEU A 141 4.80 -2.92 -11.13
C LEU A 141 3.70 -3.95 -11.47
N TYR A 142 4.01 -5.25 -11.35
CA TYR A 142 3.01 -6.30 -11.53
C TYR A 142 1.92 -6.23 -10.46
N GLY A 143 2.30 -5.99 -9.21
CA GLY A 143 1.37 -5.83 -8.10
C GLY A 143 0.40 -4.68 -8.34
N ASP A 144 0.89 -3.50 -8.76
CA ASP A 144 0.06 -2.33 -9.05
C ASP A 144 -0.93 -2.60 -10.17
N LEU A 145 -0.49 -3.25 -11.26
CA LEU A 145 -1.37 -3.67 -12.35
C LEU A 145 -2.45 -4.64 -11.85
N LEU A 146 -2.04 -5.73 -11.18
CA LEU A 146 -2.93 -6.78 -10.71
C LEU A 146 -3.97 -6.24 -9.72
N MET A 147 -3.55 -5.43 -8.75
CA MET A 147 -4.44 -4.80 -7.78
C MET A 147 -5.48 -3.89 -8.50
N SER A 148 -5.01 -3.05 -9.41
CA SER A 148 -5.88 -2.11 -10.14
C SER A 148 -6.95 -2.83 -10.97
N ILE A 149 -6.60 -3.91 -11.68
CA ILE A 149 -7.56 -4.63 -12.54
C ILE A 149 -8.39 -5.64 -11.75
N TYR A 150 -7.87 -6.17 -10.63
CA TYR A 150 -8.58 -7.14 -9.80
C TYR A 150 -9.84 -6.52 -9.20
N HIS A 151 -9.75 -5.38 -8.51
CA HIS A 151 -10.93 -4.74 -7.90
C HIS A 151 -11.95 -4.26 -8.96
N GLN A 152 -11.47 -3.79 -10.11
CA GLN A 152 -12.35 -3.47 -11.24
C GLN A 152 -13.02 -4.72 -11.82
N SER A 153 -12.40 -5.90 -11.79
CA SER A 153 -13.05 -7.13 -12.23
C SER A 153 -14.01 -7.68 -11.19
N VAL A 154 -13.64 -7.70 -9.90
CA VAL A 154 -14.51 -8.15 -8.81
C VAL A 154 -15.82 -7.35 -8.76
N ALA A 155 -15.74 -6.03 -8.96
CA ALA A 155 -16.92 -5.17 -8.94
C ALA A 155 -18.01 -5.53 -9.97
N TYR A 156 -17.62 -6.17 -11.08
CA TYR A 156 -18.52 -6.48 -12.20
C TYR A 156 -18.51 -7.96 -12.58
N GLU A 157 -17.81 -8.86 -11.89
CA GLU A 157 -17.77 -10.27 -12.27
C GLU A 157 -19.16 -10.92 -12.18
N LYS A 158 -19.53 -11.67 -13.21
CA LYS A 158 -20.84 -12.35 -13.25
C LYS A 158 -20.90 -13.53 -12.29
N ASN A 159 -19.81 -14.30 -12.20
CA ASN A 159 -19.69 -15.41 -11.26
C ASN A 159 -18.68 -15.03 -10.18
N SER A 160 -19.13 -15.05 -8.93
CA SER A 160 -18.27 -14.71 -7.79
C SER A 160 -17.04 -15.63 -7.74
N GLY A 161 -15.86 -15.03 -7.63
CA GLY A 161 -14.58 -15.72 -7.47
C GLY A 161 -13.82 -15.98 -8.77
N ASP A 162 -14.35 -15.67 -9.94
CA ASP A 162 -13.62 -15.82 -11.21
C ASP A 162 -12.40 -14.90 -11.26
N SER A 163 -12.53 -13.64 -10.82
CA SER A 163 -11.41 -12.70 -10.71
C SER A 163 -10.36 -13.18 -9.73
N LYS A 164 -10.77 -13.81 -8.62
CA LYS A 164 -9.87 -14.37 -7.61
C LYS A 164 -9.07 -15.54 -8.18
N LYS A 165 -9.70 -16.44 -8.96
CA LYS A 165 -9.00 -17.55 -9.64
C LYS A 165 -7.97 -17.01 -10.63
N THR A 166 -8.33 -16.02 -11.44
CA THR A 166 -7.42 -15.39 -12.41
C THR A 166 -6.25 -14.69 -11.71
N LEU A 167 -6.51 -13.98 -10.60
CA LEU A 167 -5.47 -13.36 -9.78
C LEU A 167 -4.49 -14.39 -9.24
N THR A 168 -4.99 -15.48 -8.62
CA THR A 168 -4.14 -16.55 -8.07
C THR A 168 -3.26 -17.17 -9.16
N TYR A 169 -3.82 -17.52 -10.32
CA TYR A 169 -3.06 -18.05 -11.45
C TYR A 169 -1.90 -17.11 -11.85
N TRP A 170 -2.18 -15.82 -12.03
CA TRP A 170 -1.16 -14.86 -12.45
C TRP A 170 -0.11 -14.61 -11.37
N LYS A 171 -0.52 -14.57 -10.10
CA LYS A 171 0.40 -14.44 -8.96
C LYS A 171 1.37 -15.62 -8.92
N ASP A 172 0.86 -16.85 -8.95
CA ASP A 172 1.69 -18.07 -8.89
C ASP A 172 2.63 -18.16 -10.10
N LYS A 173 2.12 -17.84 -11.30
CA LYS A 173 2.92 -17.80 -12.52
C LYS A 173 4.05 -16.79 -12.43
N LEU A 174 3.76 -15.54 -12.04
CA LEU A 174 4.77 -14.49 -11.90
C LEU A 174 5.81 -14.87 -10.86
N ILE A 175 5.40 -15.40 -9.70
CA ILE A 175 6.32 -15.91 -8.67
C ILE A 175 7.25 -16.98 -9.25
N SER A 176 6.71 -17.94 -10.01
CA SER A 176 7.51 -19.00 -10.65
C SER A 176 8.47 -18.48 -11.74
N GLU A 177 8.23 -17.28 -12.27
CA GLU A 177 9.01 -16.65 -13.33
C GLU A 177 10.09 -15.70 -12.81
N ILE A 178 10.09 -15.35 -11.51
CA ILE A 178 11.10 -14.48 -10.89
C ILE A 178 12.51 -14.97 -11.22
N GLY A 179 13.39 -14.03 -11.58
CA GLY A 179 14.76 -14.32 -12.01
C GLY A 179 14.90 -14.76 -13.47
N LYS A 180 13.83 -15.22 -14.14
CA LYS A 180 13.85 -15.62 -15.55
C LYS A 180 13.72 -14.41 -16.48
N LYS A 181 14.15 -14.57 -17.74
CA LYS A 181 14.05 -13.51 -18.77
C LYS A 181 12.59 -13.07 -19.03
N ILE A 182 11.64 -14.01 -18.97
CA ILE A 182 10.22 -13.75 -19.22
C ILE A 182 9.61 -12.78 -18.20
N PHE A 183 10.02 -12.85 -16.93
CA PHE A 183 9.56 -11.94 -15.88
C PHE A 183 9.92 -10.47 -16.16
N LYS A 184 10.99 -10.23 -16.91
CA LYS A 184 11.46 -8.89 -17.29
C LYS A 184 10.70 -8.34 -18.51
N LYS A 185 9.89 -9.15 -19.21
CA LYS A 185 9.09 -8.74 -20.38
C LYS A 185 7.77 -8.09 -19.95
N LEU A 186 7.87 -6.97 -19.22
CA LEU A 186 6.72 -6.27 -18.62
C LEU A 186 5.56 -6.05 -19.59
N LYS A 187 5.80 -5.44 -20.76
CA LYS A 187 4.74 -5.13 -21.73
C LYS A 187 3.98 -6.36 -22.21
N ASP A 188 4.69 -7.45 -22.54
CA ASP A 188 4.07 -8.69 -23.01
C ASP A 188 3.25 -9.34 -21.90
N ASN A 189 3.77 -9.32 -20.67
CA ASN A 189 3.07 -9.87 -19.51
C ASN A 189 1.84 -9.04 -19.15
N TYR A 190 1.93 -7.71 -19.17
CA TYR A 190 0.78 -6.81 -18.94
C TYR A 190 -0.36 -7.11 -19.92
N LYS A 191 -0.06 -7.26 -21.22
CA LYS A 191 -1.07 -7.61 -22.23
C LYS A 191 -1.78 -8.92 -21.88
N LYS A 192 -1.02 -9.98 -21.63
CA LYS A 192 -1.60 -11.30 -21.29
C LYS A 192 -2.42 -11.28 -20.00
N ILE A 193 -1.96 -10.54 -19.00
CA ILE A 193 -2.69 -10.34 -17.73
C ILE A 193 -4.02 -9.63 -18.02
N ILE A 194 -3.99 -8.48 -18.69
CA ILE A 194 -5.18 -7.69 -18.98
C ILE A 194 -6.16 -8.46 -19.88
N GLU A 195 -5.67 -9.22 -20.86
CA GLU A 195 -6.48 -10.10 -21.71
C GLU A 195 -7.19 -11.18 -20.88
N SER A 196 -6.48 -11.82 -19.94
CA SER A 196 -7.07 -12.84 -19.07
C SER A 196 -8.20 -12.26 -18.20
N PHE A 197 -7.99 -11.08 -17.62
CA PHE A 197 -9.01 -10.41 -16.81
C PHE A 197 -10.14 -9.81 -17.67
N SER A 198 -9.87 -9.46 -18.93
CA SER A 198 -10.89 -8.98 -19.88
C SER A 198 -11.81 -10.11 -20.36
N ALA A 199 -11.33 -11.35 -20.36
CA ALA A 199 -12.10 -12.52 -20.74
C ALA A 199 -13.09 -12.99 -19.67
N ILE A 200 -12.98 -12.47 -18.44
CA ILE A 200 -13.92 -12.78 -17.35
C ILE A 200 -15.31 -12.25 -17.74
N PRO A 201 -16.38 -13.06 -17.66
CA PRO A 201 -17.74 -12.58 -17.88
C PRO A 201 -18.11 -11.49 -16.86
N LYS A 202 -18.49 -10.31 -17.36
CA LYS A 202 -18.84 -9.15 -16.53
C LYS A 202 -20.31 -8.74 -16.73
N ASN A 203 -20.97 -8.34 -15.65
CA ASN A 203 -22.28 -7.71 -15.67
C ASN A 203 -22.11 -6.19 -15.49
N PHE A 204 -22.42 -5.43 -16.54
CA PHE A 204 -22.40 -3.96 -16.53
C PHE A 204 -23.81 -3.33 -16.47
N ASP A 205 -24.85 -4.12 -16.21
CA ASP A 205 -26.26 -3.68 -16.20
C ASP A 205 -26.50 -2.58 -15.16
N LYS A 206 -25.73 -2.59 -14.06
CA LYS A 206 -25.77 -1.56 -13.03
C LYS A 206 -24.39 -0.97 -12.82
N LYS A 207 -24.27 0.34 -13.08
CA LYS A 207 -23.07 1.10 -12.74
C LYS A 207 -22.86 1.07 -11.23
N LYS A 208 -21.67 0.64 -10.80
CA LYS A 208 -21.33 0.56 -9.38
C LYS A 208 -20.88 1.92 -8.87
N ILE A 209 -21.18 2.19 -7.61
CA ILE A 209 -20.61 3.35 -6.90
C ILE A 209 -19.13 3.07 -6.72
N ARG A 210 -18.27 3.97 -7.19
CA ARG A 210 -16.82 3.86 -7.06
C ARG A 210 -16.38 4.58 -5.81
N VAL A 211 -15.58 3.92 -4.98
CA VAL A 211 -15.07 4.44 -3.72
C VAL A 211 -13.55 4.38 -3.70
N GLY A 212 -12.91 5.55 -3.67
CA GLY A 212 -11.47 5.68 -3.55
C GLY A 212 -11.02 5.50 -2.11
N ILE A 213 -9.96 4.72 -1.89
CA ILE A 213 -9.35 4.54 -0.57
C ILE A 213 -8.03 5.31 -0.54
N VAL A 214 -7.95 6.31 0.32
CA VAL A 214 -6.73 7.06 0.67
C VAL A 214 -6.44 6.91 2.15
N GLY A 215 -5.24 7.24 2.60
CA GLY A 215 -4.91 7.19 4.02
C GLY A 215 -3.45 6.82 4.27
N GLU A 216 -3.17 6.47 5.52
CA GLU A 216 -1.83 5.96 5.91
C GLU A 216 -1.53 4.68 5.12
N ILE A 217 -0.29 4.51 4.66
CA ILE A 217 0.07 3.44 3.72
C ILE A 217 -0.32 2.05 4.21
N TYR A 218 -0.11 1.73 5.50
CA TYR A 218 -0.50 0.44 6.06
C TYR A 218 -2.02 0.31 6.11
N MET A 219 -2.70 1.36 6.57
CA MET A 219 -4.17 1.37 6.69
C MET A 219 -4.89 1.34 5.35
N LYS A 220 -4.27 1.87 4.29
CA LYS A 220 -4.84 1.89 2.96
C LYS A 220 -4.97 0.50 2.33
N TYR A 221 -4.06 -0.42 2.69
CA TYR A 221 -3.95 -1.71 2.02
C TYR A 221 -4.16 -2.91 2.94
N SER A 222 -3.82 -2.81 4.22
CA SER A 222 -3.83 -3.96 5.14
C SER A 222 -5.25 -4.27 5.62
N PRO A 223 -5.77 -5.49 5.38
CA PRO A 223 -7.07 -5.90 5.91
C PRO A 223 -7.13 -5.89 7.44
N LEU A 224 -6.03 -6.29 8.11
CA LEU A 224 -5.87 -6.19 9.56
C LEU A 224 -5.90 -4.74 10.04
N GLY A 225 -5.35 -3.81 9.25
CA GLY A 225 -5.37 -2.38 9.56
C GLY A 225 -6.78 -1.80 9.50
N ASN A 226 -7.44 -1.99 8.37
CA ASN A 226 -8.66 -1.26 8.03
C ASN A 226 -9.96 -2.05 8.17
N ASN A 227 -9.93 -3.17 8.89
CA ASN A 227 -11.06 -4.08 9.07
C ASN A 227 -11.64 -4.54 7.73
N HIS A 228 -10.78 -4.99 6.82
CA HIS A 228 -11.16 -5.49 5.49
C HIS A 228 -11.99 -4.48 4.68
N LEU A 229 -11.58 -3.21 4.67
CA LEU A 229 -12.32 -2.12 4.05
C LEU A 229 -12.69 -2.41 2.58
N THR A 230 -11.76 -2.97 1.81
CA THR A 230 -12.00 -3.31 0.40
C THR A 230 -13.09 -4.38 0.27
N ASP A 231 -12.98 -5.48 1.04
CA ASP A 231 -13.99 -6.56 1.03
C ASP A 231 -15.36 -6.04 1.49
N TYR A 232 -15.38 -5.13 2.47
CA TYR A 232 -16.61 -4.49 2.95
C TYR A 232 -17.29 -3.65 1.86
N LEU A 233 -16.53 -2.81 1.14
CA LEU A 233 -17.05 -2.02 0.03
C LEU A 233 -17.60 -2.90 -1.09
N GLU A 234 -16.90 -3.98 -1.44
CA GLU A 234 -17.33 -4.95 -2.44
C GLU A 234 -18.65 -5.64 -2.01
N LYS A 235 -18.77 -6.03 -0.73
CA LYS A 235 -20.03 -6.59 -0.16
C LYS A 235 -21.19 -5.60 -0.19
N GLU A 236 -20.94 -4.31 0.03
CA GLU A 236 -21.94 -3.23 -0.10
C GLU A 236 -22.27 -2.87 -1.56
N GLY A 237 -21.69 -3.60 -2.52
CA GLY A 237 -21.93 -3.42 -3.95
C GLY A 237 -21.24 -2.20 -4.55
N ALA A 238 -20.17 -1.71 -3.93
CA ALA A 238 -19.30 -0.66 -4.45
C ALA A 238 -18.06 -1.25 -5.15
N GLU A 239 -17.49 -0.48 -6.08
CA GLU A 239 -16.17 -0.74 -6.66
C GLU A 239 -15.12 -0.02 -5.80
N ALA A 240 -14.27 -0.78 -5.12
CA ALA A 240 -13.12 -0.22 -4.41
C ALA A 240 -12.04 0.22 -5.41
N VAL A 241 -11.48 1.41 -5.21
CA VAL A 241 -10.43 1.99 -6.06
C VAL A 241 -9.23 2.37 -5.19
N ASN A 242 -8.10 1.73 -5.44
CA ASN A 242 -6.82 2.00 -4.77
C ASN A 242 -5.82 2.57 -5.79
N THR A 243 -4.96 3.51 -5.38
CA THR A 243 -3.76 3.87 -6.16
C THR A 243 -2.63 2.88 -5.88
N GLY A 244 -1.58 2.91 -6.70
CA GLY A 244 -0.48 1.94 -6.64
C GLY A 244 0.56 2.22 -5.56
N LEU A 245 1.31 1.19 -5.17
CA LEU A 245 2.48 1.35 -4.29
C LEU A 245 3.59 2.17 -4.95
N LEU A 246 3.69 2.10 -6.29
CA LEU A 246 4.70 2.85 -7.03
C LEU A 246 4.57 4.37 -6.87
N ASP A 247 3.34 4.89 -6.70
CA ASP A 247 3.11 6.32 -6.49
C ASP A 247 3.71 6.79 -5.17
N PHE A 248 3.61 5.98 -4.12
CA PHE A 248 4.30 6.25 -2.86
C PHE A 248 5.82 6.24 -3.02
N LEU A 249 6.38 5.29 -3.78
CA LEU A 249 7.82 5.27 -4.06
C LEU A 249 8.28 6.49 -4.86
N LEU A 250 7.51 6.88 -5.88
CA LEU A 250 7.77 8.07 -6.68
C LEU A 250 7.68 9.33 -5.81
N PHE A 251 6.68 9.45 -4.94
CA PHE A 251 6.56 10.52 -3.95
C PHE A 251 7.85 10.70 -3.15
N ASN A 252 8.36 9.64 -2.52
CA ASN A 252 9.59 9.69 -1.71
C ASN A 252 10.81 10.15 -2.54
N LEU A 253 10.89 9.72 -3.81
CA LEU A 253 11.97 10.15 -4.71
C LEU A 253 11.82 11.62 -5.14
N TYR A 254 10.59 12.07 -5.41
CA TYR A 254 10.29 13.46 -5.74
C TYR A 254 10.60 14.42 -4.59
N ASP A 255 10.37 14.00 -3.35
CA ASP A 255 10.73 14.81 -2.18
C ASP A 255 12.24 15.12 -2.13
N THR A 256 13.09 14.18 -2.53
CA THR A 256 14.53 14.44 -2.65
C THR A 256 14.83 15.50 -3.72
N ILE A 257 14.02 15.58 -4.78
CA ILE A 257 14.13 16.60 -5.83
C ILE A 257 13.64 17.96 -5.30
N PHE A 258 12.52 17.98 -4.58
CA PHE A 258 11.95 19.20 -4.01
C PHE A 258 12.82 19.78 -2.90
N ASP A 259 13.48 18.96 -2.11
CA ASP A 259 14.40 19.40 -1.06
C ASP A 259 15.54 20.27 -1.59
N ARG A 260 16.03 19.99 -2.80
CA ARG A 260 17.01 20.85 -3.44
C ARG A 260 16.44 22.23 -3.74
N LYS A 261 15.20 22.29 -4.21
CA LYS A 261 14.52 23.56 -4.58
C LYS A 261 14.10 24.36 -3.35
N ILE A 262 13.58 23.69 -2.32
CA ILE A 262 12.99 24.32 -1.14
C ILE A 262 14.05 24.60 -0.07
N TYR A 263 14.94 23.64 0.20
CA TYR A 263 15.90 23.70 1.30
C TYR A 263 17.36 23.85 0.82
N GLY A 264 17.59 24.06 -0.47
CA GLY A 264 18.92 24.29 -1.03
C GLY A 264 19.87 23.08 -0.97
N ARG A 265 19.36 21.85 -0.75
CA ARG A 265 20.23 20.67 -0.67
C ARG A 265 21.03 20.46 -1.97
N VAL A 266 22.35 20.36 -1.85
CA VAL A 266 23.28 20.13 -2.97
C VAL A 266 23.83 18.70 -2.96
N GLY A 267 24.24 18.20 -4.14
CA GLY A 267 24.96 16.93 -4.26
C GLY A 267 24.61 16.09 -5.50
N ILE A 268 25.49 15.12 -5.78
CA ILE A 268 25.35 14.18 -6.92
C ILE A 268 24.09 13.32 -6.80
N LYS A 269 23.65 13.01 -5.56
CA LYS A 269 22.41 12.27 -5.26
C LYS A 269 21.20 12.83 -6.02
N TYR A 270 21.09 14.14 -6.15
CA TYR A 270 19.99 14.78 -6.90
C TYR A 270 19.93 14.32 -8.36
N PHE A 271 21.08 14.28 -9.05
CA PHE A 271 21.11 13.92 -10.47
C PHE A 271 20.76 12.44 -10.67
N PHE A 272 21.27 11.58 -9.80
CA PHE A 272 20.92 10.15 -9.78
C PHE A 272 19.42 9.95 -9.55
N ILE A 273 18.84 10.59 -8.53
CA ILE A 273 17.41 10.48 -8.22
C ILE A 273 16.55 11.03 -9.35
N LYS A 274 16.93 12.15 -9.96
CA LYS A 274 16.21 12.70 -11.12
C LYS A 274 16.19 11.74 -12.31
N TYR A 275 17.30 11.04 -12.56
CA TYR A 275 17.35 9.99 -13.58
C TYR A 275 16.46 8.81 -13.21
N LEU A 276 16.54 8.34 -11.95
CA LEU A 276 15.75 7.23 -11.44
C LEU A 276 14.24 7.51 -11.53
N VAL A 277 13.79 8.69 -11.12
CA VAL A 277 12.39 9.13 -11.25
C VAL A 277 11.92 9.06 -12.70
N LYS A 278 12.69 9.61 -13.65
CA LYS A 278 12.33 9.55 -15.08
C LYS A 278 12.22 8.11 -15.58
N TYR A 279 13.11 7.22 -15.15
CA TYR A 279 13.06 5.81 -15.51
C TYR A 279 11.82 5.11 -14.94
N ILE A 280 11.52 5.32 -13.65
CA ILE A 280 10.37 4.73 -12.99
C ILE A 280 9.06 5.26 -13.58
N GLU A 281 8.93 6.58 -13.79
CA GLU A 281 7.77 7.17 -14.45
C GLU A 281 7.58 6.64 -15.87
N LYS A 282 8.67 6.40 -16.62
CA LYS A 282 8.58 5.77 -17.94
C LYS A 282 7.99 4.37 -17.82
N LYS A 283 8.41 3.56 -16.84
CA LYS A 283 7.86 2.22 -16.61
C LYS A 283 6.40 2.23 -16.16
N GLN A 284 6.01 3.19 -15.33
CA GLN A 284 4.61 3.41 -14.98
C GLN A 284 3.79 3.78 -16.23
N LYS A 285 4.29 4.70 -17.08
CA LYS A 285 3.63 5.09 -18.32
C LYS A 285 3.47 3.91 -19.29
N GLU A 286 4.49 3.04 -19.40
CA GLU A 286 4.37 1.81 -20.20
C GLU A 286 3.21 0.92 -19.71
N MET A 287 3.01 0.77 -18.41
CA MET A 287 1.85 0.04 -17.85
C MET A 287 0.53 0.74 -18.21
N ILE A 288 0.44 2.04 -17.97
CA ILE A 288 -0.76 2.86 -18.26
C ILE A 288 -1.11 2.83 -19.75
N GLU A 289 -0.13 2.93 -20.64
CA GLU A 289 -0.32 2.86 -22.09
C GLU A 289 -0.88 1.51 -22.53
N VAL A 290 -0.36 0.41 -21.98
CA VAL A 290 -0.90 -0.92 -22.27
C VAL A 290 -2.33 -1.04 -21.73
N MET A 291 -2.62 -0.59 -20.50
CA MET A 291 -3.98 -0.62 -19.96
C MET A 291 -4.97 0.14 -20.84
N LYS A 292 -4.60 1.33 -21.32
CA LYS A 292 -5.45 2.17 -22.19
C LYS A 292 -5.77 1.55 -23.56
N GLN A 293 -5.00 0.56 -24.01
CA GLN A 293 -5.31 -0.18 -25.25
C GLN A 293 -6.54 -1.08 -25.08
N TYR A 294 -6.91 -1.42 -23.84
CA TYR A 294 -8.06 -2.26 -23.52
C TYR A 294 -9.17 -1.40 -22.93
N LYS A 295 -10.39 -1.52 -23.49
CA LYS A 295 -11.57 -0.76 -23.01
C LYS A 295 -12.15 -1.31 -21.71
N SER A 296 -11.70 -2.48 -21.26
CA SER A 296 -12.24 -3.23 -20.11
C SER A 296 -11.88 -2.63 -18.75
N PHE A 297 -10.89 -1.73 -18.70
CA PHE A 297 -10.33 -1.19 -17.45
C PHE A 297 -10.03 0.29 -17.57
N ILE A 298 -10.16 0.99 -16.45
CA ILE A 298 -9.75 2.37 -16.27
C ILE A 298 -8.30 2.37 -15.79
N ALA A 299 -7.42 2.99 -16.57
CA ALA A 299 -6.02 3.16 -16.21
C ALA A 299 -5.83 4.33 -15.22
N PRO A 300 -4.87 4.25 -14.28
CA PRO A 300 -4.56 5.35 -13.37
C PRO A 300 -3.93 6.54 -14.11
N SER A 301 -3.81 7.68 -13.43
CA SER A 301 -3.11 8.84 -13.99
C SER A 301 -1.60 8.61 -13.92
N PRO A 302 -0.82 9.09 -14.90
CA PRO A 302 0.63 9.13 -14.75
C PRO A 302 1.01 9.99 -13.54
N PHE A 303 2.00 9.57 -12.74
CA PHE A 303 2.38 10.28 -11.52
C PHE A 303 2.75 11.76 -11.76
N SER A 304 3.43 12.07 -12.86
CA SER A 304 3.69 13.45 -13.32
C SER A 304 2.43 14.34 -13.43
N HIS A 305 1.24 13.76 -13.62
CA HIS A 305 -0.03 14.49 -13.60
C HIS A 305 -0.56 14.62 -12.17
N VAL A 306 -0.52 13.55 -11.38
CA VAL A 306 -0.89 13.55 -9.95
C VAL A 306 -0.14 14.64 -9.20
N LEU A 307 1.17 14.73 -9.42
CA LEU A 307 2.03 15.78 -8.86
C LEU A 307 1.54 17.21 -9.19
N LYS A 308 1.02 17.45 -10.38
CA LYS A 308 0.54 18.79 -10.78
C LYS A 308 -0.79 19.16 -10.12
N MET A 309 -1.57 18.17 -9.66
CA MET A 309 -2.90 18.40 -9.08
C MET A 309 -2.82 19.10 -7.72
N THR A 310 -1.72 18.96 -6.98
CA THR A 310 -1.51 19.62 -5.68
C THR A 310 -1.38 21.14 -5.77
N LYS A 311 -1.19 21.70 -6.99
CA LYS A 311 -1.05 23.14 -7.21
C LYS A 311 -2.32 23.87 -6.75
N GLY A 312 -2.16 24.78 -5.78
CA GLY A 312 -3.27 25.54 -5.18
C GLY A 312 -3.89 24.89 -3.94
N TYR A 313 -3.35 23.74 -3.50
CA TYR A 313 -3.74 23.06 -2.26
C TYR A 313 -2.62 23.06 -1.23
N LEU A 314 -1.55 22.31 -1.48
CA LEU A 314 -0.43 22.14 -0.55
C LEU A 314 0.91 22.36 -1.26
N GLY A 315 1.88 22.89 -0.51
CA GLY A 315 3.26 22.96 -0.95
C GLY A 315 3.96 21.61 -0.78
N HIS A 316 4.88 21.29 -1.69
CA HIS A 316 5.69 20.06 -1.64
C HIS A 316 6.68 20.00 -0.46
N GLY A 317 6.73 21.04 0.39
CA GLY A 317 7.43 20.98 1.67
C GLY A 317 6.66 20.19 2.74
N VAL A 318 5.36 19.97 2.56
CA VAL A 318 4.52 19.16 3.44
C VAL A 318 4.69 17.69 3.08
N LYS A 319 5.76 17.07 3.58
CA LYS A 319 6.24 15.75 3.10
C LYS A 319 6.45 14.70 4.20
N MET A 320 5.97 14.95 5.41
CA MET A 320 6.09 13.98 6.51
C MET A 320 5.00 12.92 6.38
N GLY A 321 5.37 11.65 6.56
CA GLY A 321 4.50 10.51 6.22
C GLY A 321 4.19 10.51 4.74
N GLU A 322 2.91 10.39 4.39
CA GLU A 322 2.44 10.48 3.00
C GLU A 322 2.33 11.94 2.52
N GLY A 323 2.41 12.93 3.42
CA GLY A 323 2.57 14.32 3.03
C GLY A 323 1.53 14.83 2.02
N TRP A 324 2.01 15.55 1.01
CA TRP A 324 1.23 16.09 -0.09
C TRP A 324 0.63 15.01 -1.01
N LEU A 325 1.10 13.75 -0.97
CA LEU A 325 0.56 12.66 -1.78
C LEU A 325 -0.90 12.38 -1.43
N LEU A 326 -1.27 12.41 -0.15
CA LEU A 326 -2.66 12.16 0.30
C LEU A 326 -3.66 13.06 -0.42
N THR A 327 -3.36 14.35 -0.48
CA THR A 327 -4.19 15.32 -1.20
C THR A 327 -4.15 15.09 -2.71
N ALA A 328 -2.99 14.73 -3.26
CA ALA A 328 -2.85 14.44 -4.68
C ALA A 328 -3.71 13.23 -5.11
N GLU A 329 -3.74 12.17 -4.31
CA GLU A 329 -4.53 10.97 -4.56
C GLU A 329 -6.04 11.26 -4.51
N MET A 330 -6.50 12.07 -3.54
CA MET A 330 -7.90 12.50 -3.50
C MET A 330 -8.30 13.26 -4.77
N LEU A 331 -7.43 14.16 -5.23
CA LEU A 331 -7.68 14.95 -6.46
C LEU A 331 -7.61 14.08 -7.71
N GLU A 332 -6.73 13.09 -7.75
CA GLU A 332 -6.67 12.09 -8.81
C GLU A 332 -7.98 11.31 -8.89
N PHE A 333 -8.49 10.82 -7.75
CA PHE A 333 -9.77 10.11 -7.69
C PHE A 333 -10.91 10.96 -8.23
N ILE A 334 -11.05 12.20 -7.76
CA ILE A 334 -12.09 13.12 -8.24
C ILE A 334 -11.99 13.31 -9.76
N ARG A 335 -10.77 13.54 -10.28
CA ARG A 335 -10.53 13.68 -11.73
C ARG A 335 -10.89 12.41 -12.51
N MET A 336 -10.68 11.23 -11.94
CA MET A 336 -11.05 9.93 -12.51
C MET A 336 -12.55 9.60 -12.35
N GLY A 337 -13.35 10.53 -11.84
CA GLY A 337 -14.78 10.35 -11.59
C GLY A 337 -15.10 9.52 -10.34
N VAL A 338 -14.11 9.24 -9.50
CA VAL A 338 -14.26 8.59 -8.19
C VAL A 338 -14.51 9.68 -7.16
N LYS A 339 -15.79 10.05 -7.01
CA LYS A 339 -16.21 11.18 -6.17
C LYS A 339 -16.33 10.82 -4.69
N ASN A 340 -16.50 9.54 -4.38
CA ASN A 340 -16.63 9.04 -3.02
C ASN A 340 -15.27 8.57 -2.54
N ILE A 341 -14.79 9.12 -1.42
CA ILE A 341 -13.44 8.84 -0.92
C ILE A 341 -13.52 8.50 0.57
N VAL A 342 -12.99 7.33 0.94
CA VAL A 342 -12.72 6.96 2.33
C VAL A 342 -11.27 7.28 2.63
N CYS A 343 -11.05 8.14 3.62
CA CYS A 343 -9.73 8.39 4.19
C CYS A 343 -9.54 7.49 5.43
N ALA A 344 -8.80 6.39 5.26
CA ALA A 344 -8.45 5.45 6.33
C ALA A 344 -7.33 6.04 7.19
N GLN A 345 -7.71 6.65 8.32
CA GLN A 345 -6.80 7.35 9.21
C GLN A 345 -6.59 6.54 10.50
N PRO A 346 -5.35 6.17 10.83
CA PRO A 346 -5.08 5.53 12.10
C PRO A 346 -4.86 6.56 13.22
N PHE A 347 -5.20 6.17 14.45
CA PHE A 347 -4.79 6.91 15.64
C PHE A 347 -3.28 7.15 15.65
N GLY A 348 -2.89 8.37 16.05
CA GLY A 348 -1.49 8.77 16.17
C GLY A 348 -0.79 9.06 14.84
N CYS A 349 -1.50 9.11 13.71
CA CYS A 349 -0.95 9.53 12.42
C CYS A 349 -1.22 11.01 12.14
N LEU A 350 -0.25 11.84 12.54
CA LEU A 350 -0.30 13.29 12.34
C LEU A 350 -0.49 13.72 10.87
N PRO A 351 0.20 13.12 9.88
CA PRO A 351 -0.02 13.43 8.46
C PRO A 351 -1.48 13.28 8.04
N ASN A 352 -2.17 12.20 8.41
CA ASN A 352 -3.58 12.04 8.04
C ASN A 352 -4.49 13.05 8.74
N HIS A 353 -4.28 13.30 10.03
CA HIS A 353 -5.11 14.26 10.77
C HIS A 353 -4.92 15.71 10.30
N ILE A 354 -3.69 16.12 9.96
CA ILE A 354 -3.42 17.49 9.51
C ILE A 354 -3.69 17.65 8.02
N ILE A 355 -3.21 16.73 7.19
CA ILE A 355 -3.19 16.89 5.73
C ILE A 355 -4.48 16.34 5.15
N ALA A 356 -4.78 15.05 5.36
CA ALA A 356 -5.96 14.45 4.75
C ALA A 356 -7.24 15.12 5.25
N LYS A 357 -7.48 15.14 6.56
CA LYS A 357 -8.68 15.77 7.15
C LYS A 357 -8.68 17.29 6.98
N GLY A 358 -7.53 17.96 7.12
CA GLY A 358 -7.43 19.40 6.96
C GLY A 358 -7.70 19.90 5.54
N MET A 359 -7.38 19.11 4.51
CA MET A 359 -7.62 19.47 3.12
C MET A 359 -9.04 19.19 2.64
N ILE A 360 -9.85 18.39 3.37
CA ILE A 360 -11.22 18.05 2.95
C ILE A 360 -12.02 19.30 2.58
N ARG A 361 -12.02 20.33 3.42
CA ARG A 361 -12.78 21.56 3.16
C ARG A 361 -12.33 22.24 1.87
N LYS A 362 -11.02 22.46 1.71
CA LYS A 362 -10.46 23.11 0.52
C LYS A 362 -10.74 22.30 -0.76
N ILE A 363 -10.67 20.98 -0.68
CA ILE A 363 -11.04 20.09 -1.79
C ILE A 363 -12.52 20.26 -2.13
N LYS A 364 -13.42 20.19 -1.14
CA LYS A 364 -14.87 20.33 -1.36
C LYS A 364 -15.28 21.71 -1.88
N ASP A 365 -14.60 22.78 -1.46
CA ASP A 365 -14.85 24.14 -1.97
C ASP A 365 -14.56 24.23 -3.48
N ASN A 366 -13.54 23.51 -3.96
CA ASN A 366 -13.16 23.47 -5.37
C ASN A 366 -13.84 22.34 -6.16
N HIS A 367 -14.31 21.30 -5.47
CA HIS A 367 -14.95 20.10 -6.00
C HIS A 367 -16.19 19.77 -5.16
N PRO A 368 -17.31 20.52 -5.33
CA PRO A 368 -18.54 20.32 -4.56
C PRO A 368 -19.13 18.91 -4.70
N GLU A 369 -18.80 18.22 -5.79
CA GLU A 369 -19.20 16.84 -6.05
C GLU A 369 -18.46 15.80 -5.20
N ALA A 370 -17.38 16.18 -4.50
CA ALA A 370 -16.58 15.27 -3.69
C ALA A 370 -17.27 14.91 -2.36
N ASN A 371 -17.46 13.61 -2.15
CA ASN A 371 -18.02 13.01 -0.95
C ASN A 371 -16.91 12.28 -0.18
N ILE A 372 -16.25 13.02 0.72
CA ILE A 372 -15.06 12.53 1.44
C ILE A 372 -15.40 12.26 2.91
N VAL A 373 -15.12 11.06 3.39
CA VAL A 373 -15.27 10.66 4.79
C VAL A 373 -13.97 10.17 5.37
N ALA A 374 -13.55 10.75 6.49
CA ALA A 374 -12.42 10.26 7.27
C ALA A 374 -12.87 9.20 8.29
N VAL A 375 -12.27 8.01 8.29
CA VAL A 375 -12.63 6.90 9.17
C VAL A 375 -11.47 6.65 10.10
N ASP A 376 -11.69 6.87 11.40
CA ASP A 376 -10.70 6.66 12.46
C ASP A 376 -10.59 5.18 12.81
N TYR A 377 -9.36 4.67 12.72
CA TYR A 377 -8.99 3.32 13.11
C TYR A 377 -8.05 3.37 14.30
N ASP A 378 -8.48 2.74 15.38
CA ASP A 378 -7.75 2.71 16.64
C ASP A 378 -8.11 1.41 17.39
N PRO A 379 -7.30 0.97 18.36
CA PRO A 379 -7.50 -0.31 19.02
C PRO A 379 -8.77 -0.37 19.90
N GLY A 380 -9.32 0.79 20.30
CA GLY A 380 -10.54 0.90 21.12
C GLY A 380 -11.81 1.20 20.32
N ALA A 381 -11.70 1.63 19.06
CA ALA A 381 -12.84 1.93 18.21
C ALA A 381 -13.57 0.66 17.78
N SER A 382 -14.89 0.68 17.93
CA SER A 382 -15.75 -0.38 17.40
C SER A 382 -15.75 -0.37 15.87
N SER A 383 -15.54 -1.54 15.26
CA SER A 383 -15.65 -1.73 13.80
C SER A 383 -17.03 -1.30 13.28
N VAL A 384 -18.08 -1.49 14.08
CA VAL A 384 -19.45 -1.08 13.73
C VAL A 384 -19.55 0.43 13.50
N ASN A 385 -18.82 1.24 14.27
CA ASN A 385 -18.83 2.70 14.09
C ASN A 385 -18.17 3.09 12.75
N GLN A 386 -17.09 2.40 12.38
CA GLN A 386 -16.38 2.62 11.12
C GLN A 386 -17.26 2.22 9.92
N GLU A 387 -17.86 1.03 9.99
CA GLU A 387 -18.79 0.51 8.99
C GLU A 387 -19.99 1.44 8.81
N ASN A 388 -20.63 1.89 9.89
CA ASN A 388 -21.76 2.82 9.83
C ASN A 388 -21.40 4.13 9.11
N ARG A 389 -20.21 4.67 9.35
CA ARG A 389 -19.74 5.90 8.69
C ARG A 389 -19.57 5.71 7.19
N ILE A 390 -19.03 4.56 6.77
CA ILE A 390 -18.88 4.20 5.35
C ILE A 390 -20.25 3.94 4.72
N ARG A 391 -21.15 3.24 5.42
CA ARG A 391 -22.49 2.94 4.95
C ARG A 391 -23.30 4.22 4.71
N LEU A 392 -23.27 5.17 5.64
CA LEU A 392 -23.89 6.48 5.46
C LEU A 392 -23.34 7.23 4.24
N MET A 393 -22.04 7.14 3.98
CA MET A 393 -21.41 7.72 2.80
C MET A 393 -21.92 7.07 1.50
N LEU A 394 -22.08 5.75 1.50
CA LEU A 394 -22.64 5.00 0.38
C LEU A 394 -24.12 5.32 0.14
N GLU A 395 -24.94 5.45 1.18
CA GLU A 395 -26.35 5.85 1.03
C GLU A 395 -26.46 7.25 0.42
N ASN A 396 -25.64 8.20 0.87
CA ASN A 396 -25.59 9.53 0.26
C ASN A 396 -25.19 9.46 -1.23
N ALA A 397 -24.20 8.61 -1.55
CA ALA A 397 -23.78 8.39 -2.93
C ALA A 397 -24.90 7.77 -3.80
N ARG A 398 -25.69 6.83 -3.26
CA ARG A 398 -26.87 6.26 -3.93
C ARG A 398 -27.94 7.32 -4.19
N MET A 399 -28.21 8.18 -3.21
CA MET A 399 -29.15 9.29 -3.37
C MET A 399 -28.71 10.26 -4.47
N MET A 400 -27.44 10.68 -4.47
CA MET A 400 -26.89 11.57 -5.50
C MET A 400 -26.92 10.93 -6.90
N ALA A 401 -26.71 9.62 -7.00
CA ALA A 401 -26.77 8.89 -8.28
C ALA A 401 -28.18 8.73 -8.84
N ASN A 402 -29.21 8.77 -8.00
CA ASN A 402 -30.62 8.68 -8.43
C ASN A 402 -31.22 10.06 -8.80
N GLN A 403 -30.54 11.15 -8.46
CA GLN A 403 -31.01 12.52 -8.70
C GLN A 403 -30.47 13.16 -10.00
N GLY A 404 -29.52 12.52 -10.68
CA GLY A 404 -28.95 12.97 -11.95
C GLY A 404 -28.92 11.86 -12.97
#